data_AF-A0A530BKL2-F1
#
_entry.id   AF-A0A530BKL2-F1
#
_cell.length_a   1.000
_cell.length_b   1.000
_cell.length_c   1.000
_cell.angle_alpha   90.00
_cell.angle_beta   90.00
_cell.angle_gamma   90.00
#
_symmetry.space_group_name_H-M   'P 1'
#
loop_
_entity.id
_entity.type
_entity.pdbx_description
1 polymer ?
#
loop_
_entity_poly.entity_id
_entity_poly.type
_entity_poly.pdbx_seq_one_letter_code
_entity_poly.pdbx_strand_id
1 'polypeptide(L)'
;MIDHTLGSLPAAQRVAGRGRLFCGKSGGRTRLQRLYQDGSAKIRMPAVQGDPLEAVLINTAGGLTGGDRLGWSIEVGERASASITTQACEKVYRAASDRAATTVSLDVGAGGRIAWLPQET
;
A
#
# COMPACT_ATOMS: atom_id res chain seq x y z
N MET A 1 38.39 4.94 -35.77
CA MET A 1 37.57 3.85 -35.20
C MET A 1 37.13 4.35 -33.83
N ILE A 2 35.85 4.69 -33.67
CA ILE A 2 35.35 5.40 -32.48
C ILE A 2 35.23 4.41 -31.32
N ASP A 3 35.83 4.78 -30.19
CA ASP A 3 35.89 3.99 -28.96
C ASP A 3 34.55 4.09 -28.22
N HIS A 4 33.83 2.98 -28.07
CA HIS A 4 32.59 2.92 -27.30
C HIS A 4 32.91 2.63 -25.83
N THR A 5 33.38 3.64 -25.10
CA THR A 5 33.31 3.61 -23.64
C THR A 5 31.83 3.54 -23.23
N LEU A 6 31.35 2.34 -22.90
CA LEU A 6 30.05 2.11 -22.26
C LEU A 6 30.08 2.79 -20.89
N GLY A 7 29.72 4.07 -20.85
CA GLY A 7 29.44 4.76 -19.60
C GLY A 7 28.39 3.97 -18.82
N SER A 8 28.63 3.76 -17.53
CA SER A 8 27.66 3.09 -16.65
C SER A 8 26.31 3.78 -16.79
N LEU A 9 25.29 3.03 -17.21
CA LEU A 9 23.93 3.56 -17.26
C LEU A 9 23.55 4.10 -15.88
N PRO A 10 22.82 5.24 -15.80
CA PRO A 10 22.31 5.74 -14.54
C PRO A 10 21.54 4.64 -13.82
N ALA A 11 21.70 4.56 -12.48
CA ALA A 11 20.90 3.66 -11.68
C ALA A 11 19.41 3.91 -11.95
N ALA A 12 18.67 2.85 -12.27
CA ALA A 12 17.24 2.95 -12.54
C ALA A 12 16.53 3.51 -11.30
N GLN A 13 15.65 4.49 -11.50
CA GLN A 13 14.80 4.99 -10.43
C GLN A 13 13.82 3.90 -10.02
N ARG A 14 13.91 3.45 -8.75
CA ARG A 14 13.07 2.39 -8.19
C ARG A 14 11.96 2.95 -7.33
N VAL A 15 10.82 2.27 -7.36
CA VAL A 15 9.71 2.54 -6.45
C VAL A 15 10.06 1.98 -5.08
N ALA A 16 10.02 2.85 -4.08
CA ALA A 16 10.01 2.47 -2.68
C ALA A 16 8.87 3.23 -2.00
N GLY A 17 7.87 2.52 -1.49
CA GLY A 17 6.70 3.12 -0.86
C GLY A 17 6.13 2.28 0.27
N ARG A 18 5.58 2.96 1.27
CA ARG A 18 4.99 2.37 2.46
C ARG A 18 3.77 3.18 2.92
N GLY A 19 2.64 2.50 2.99
CA GLY A 19 1.42 3.02 3.62
C GLY A 19 1.15 2.29 4.94
N ARG A 20 0.82 3.03 5.99
CA ARG A 20 0.35 2.47 7.26
C ARG A 20 -0.90 3.17 7.72
N LEU A 21 -1.87 2.39 8.19
CA LEU A 21 -3.12 2.87 8.75
C LEU A 21 -3.39 2.16 10.06
N PHE A 22 -3.73 2.92 11.09
CA PHE A 22 -4.29 2.40 12.33
C PHE A 22 -5.64 3.04 12.57
N CYS A 23 -6.66 2.22 12.81
CA CYS A 23 -7.98 2.66 13.21
C CYS A 23 -8.44 1.98 14.50
N GLY A 24 -9.24 2.68 15.30
CA GLY A 24 -9.79 2.16 16.55
C GLY A 24 -11.12 2.81 16.89
N LYS A 25 -11.81 2.29 17.91
CA LYS A 25 -13.09 2.87 18.36
C LYS A 25 -12.88 4.23 19.02
N SER A 26 -13.69 5.21 18.62
CA SER A 26 -13.80 6.54 19.24
C SER A 26 -15.21 7.10 18.99
N GLY A 27 -15.86 7.59 20.03
CA GLY A 27 -17.24 8.11 19.95
C GLY A 27 -18.24 7.08 19.41
N GLY A 28 -18.11 5.81 19.81
CA GLY A 28 -18.99 4.72 19.36
C GLY A 28 -18.73 4.22 17.92
N ARG A 29 -17.79 4.80 17.18
CA ARG A 29 -17.46 4.47 15.78
C ARG A 29 -15.99 4.13 15.58
N THR A 30 -15.66 3.42 14.52
CA THR A 30 -14.27 3.23 14.08
C THR A 30 -13.76 4.51 13.42
N ARG A 31 -12.60 4.99 13.88
CA ARG A 31 -11.95 6.21 13.41
C ARG A 31 -10.50 5.95 13.10
N LEU A 32 -9.98 6.66 12.10
CA LEU A 32 -8.55 6.74 11.87
C LEU A 32 -7.88 7.35 13.11
N GLN A 33 -6.81 6.71 13.58
CA GLN A 33 -6.02 7.19 14.71
C GLN A 33 -4.58 7.53 14.29
N ARG A 34 -3.99 6.76 13.37
CA ARG A 34 -2.68 7.06 12.79
C ARG A 34 -2.67 6.76 11.30
N LEU A 35 -1.98 7.61 10.55
CA LEU A 35 -1.77 7.47 9.11
C LEU A 35 -0.33 7.82 8.78
N TYR A 36 0.35 6.94 8.06
CA TYR A 36 1.68 7.17 7.52
C TYR A 36 1.70 6.80 6.05
N GLN A 37 2.34 7.62 5.23
CA GLN A 37 2.44 7.41 3.78
C GLN A 37 3.75 7.99 3.27
N ASP A 38 4.52 7.21 2.53
CA ASP A 38 5.72 7.69 1.82
C ASP A 38 5.77 7.14 0.38
N GLY A 39 6.68 7.71 -0.42
CA GLY A 39 6.89 7.29 -1.81
C GLY A 39 5.60 7.30 -2.64
N SER A 40 5.40 6.23 -3.42
CA SER A 40 4.20 6.04 -4.24
C SER A 40 2.99 5.49 -3.47
N ALA A 41 3.15 5.11 -2.21
CA ALA A 41 2.06 4.58 -1.41
C ALA A 41 1.14 5.71 -0.96
N LYS A 42 -0.12 5.66 -1.40
CA LYS A 42 -1.17 6.59 -0.94
C LYS A 42 -2.38 5.83 -0.40
N ILE A 43 -2.97 6.38 0.66
CA ILE A 43 -4.22 5.89 1.26
C ILE A 43 -5.24 7.02 1.18
N ARG A 44 -6.45 6.69 0.75
CA ARG A 44 -7.60 7.61 0.70
C ARG A 44 -8.76 6.98 1.44
N MET A 45 -9.48 7.79 2.21
CA MET A 45 -10.64 7.33 2.98
C MET A 45 -11.87 8.07 2.46
N PRO A 46 -12.87 7.37 1.91
CA PRO A 46 -14.16 7.95 1.60
C PRO A 46 -14.83 8.52 2.87
N ALA A 47 -15.62 9.58 2.71
CA ALA A 47 -16.36 10.17 3.82
C ALA A 47 -17.60 9.33 4.15
N VAL A 48 -17.40 8.23 4.88
CA VAL A 48 -18.50 7.36 5.33
C VAL A 48 -19.05 7.77 6.71
N GLN A 49 -20.37 7.77 6.83
CA GLN A 49 -21.10 8.16 8.04
C GLN A 49 -21.19 7.03 9.09
N GLY A 50 -20.61 5.84 8.84
CA GLY A 50 -20.69 4.68 9.73
C GLY A 50 -19.40 3.90 9.89
N ASP A 51 -19.56 2.66 10.38
CA ASP A 51 -18.55 1.60 10.41
C ASP A 51 -18.90 0.59 9.30
N PRO A 52 -17.92 -0.07 8.64
CA PRO A 52 -16.49 0.04 8.90
C PRO A 52 -15.85 1.34 8.40
N LEU A 53 -14.64 1.64 8.87
CA LEU A 53 -13.79 2.62 8.21
C LEU A 53 -13.37 2.08 6.84
N GLU A 54 -13.60 2.85 5.79
CA GLU A 54 -13.19 2.48 4.44
C GLU A 54 -11.86 3.13 4.07
N ALA A 55 -10.95 2.34 3.49
CA ALA A 55 -9.69 2.83 2.98
C ALA A 55 -9.35 2.21 1.62
N VAL A 56 -8.96 3.08 0.68
CA VAL A 56 -8.49 2.73 -0.66
C VAL A 56 -6.98 2.91 -0.71
N LEU A 57 -6.26 1.83 -0.96
CA LEU A 57 -4.81 1.82 -1.16
C LEU A 57 -4.50 2.09 -2.64
N ILE A 58 -3.51 2.95 -2.88
CA ILE A 58 -3.15 3.44 -4.22
C ILE A 58 -1.63 3.41 -4.36
N ASN A 59 -1.14 2.64 -5.34
CA ASN A 59 0.23 2.78 -5.84
C ASN A 59 0.26 3.84 -6.96
N THR A 60 0.81 5.01 -6.69
CA THR A 60 0.87 6.10 -7.68
C THR A 60 2.05 5.99 -8.65
N ALA A 61 2.87 4.94 -8.58
CA ALA A 61 3.98 4.73 -9.50
C ALA A 61 3.51 4.19 -10.88
N GLY A 62 2.27 3.70 -10.97
CA GLY A 62 1.70 3.15 -12.21
C GLY A 62 2.04 1.68 -12.47
N GLY A 63 2.80 1.04 -11.58
CA GLY A 63 3.13 -0.38 -11.58
C GLY A 63 4.47 -0.65 -10.87
N LEU A 64 4.90 -1.91 -10.88
CA LEU A 64 6.16 -2.37 -10.30
C LEU A 64 6.99 -3.14 -11.34
N THR A 65 8.32 -2.95 -11.32
CA THR A 65 9.31 -3.75 -12.05
C THR A 65 10.44 -4.18 -11.11
N GLY A 66 11.43 -4.92 -11.63
CA GLY A 66 12.51 -5.49 -10.83
C GLY A 66 13.21 -4.46 -9.94
N GLY A 67 13.33 -4.77 -8.64
CA GLY A 67 13.92 -3.90 -7.62
C GLY A 67 12.92 -2.98 -6.90
N ASP A 68 11.67 -2.89 -7.38
CA ASP A 68 10.64 -2.07 -6.74
C ASP A 68 10.06 -2.73 -5.48
N ARG A 69 9.74 -1.90 -4.48
CA ARG A 69 9.23 -2.35 -3.17
C ARG A 69 8.03 -1.50 -2.73
N LEU A 70 6.93 -2.17 -2.42
CA LEU A 70 5.72 -1.56 -1.88
C LEU A 70 5.29 -2.26 -0.60
N GLY A 71 4.88 -1.50 0.42
CA GLY A 71 4.49 -2.04 1.72
C GLY A 71 3.20 -1.44 2.24
N TRP A 72 2.30 -2.29 2.74
CA TRP A 72 1.06 -1.90 3.39
C TRP A 72 0.99 -2.51 4.80
N SER A 73 0.68 -1.69 5.80
CA SER A 73 0.47 -2.15 7.17
C SER A 73 -0.84 -1.59 7.71
N ILE A 74 -1.80 -2.46 8.00
CA ILE A 74 -3.12 -2.08 8.51
C ILE A 74 -3.29 -2.67 9.90
N GLU A 75 -3.60 -1.82 10.87
CA GLU A 75 -3.89 -2.19 12.25
C GLU A 75 -5.34 -1.79 12.57
N VAL A 76 -6.15 -2.76 12.99
CA VAL A 76 -7.54 -2.56 13.41
C VAL A 76 -7.63 -2.83 14.90
N GLY A 77 -7.88 -1.80 15.70
CA GLY A 77 -7.97 -1.91 17.16
C GLY A 77 -9.15 -2.76 17.65
N GLU A 78 -9.20 -2.96 18.97
CA GLU A 78 -10.27 -3.74 19.63
C GLU A 78 -11.67 -3.26 19.22
N ARG A 79 -12.55 -4.20 18.88
CA ARG A 79 -13.95 -3.96 18.45
C ARG A 79 -14.13 -2.99 17.28
N ALA A 80 -13.04 -2.56 16.62
CA ALA A 80 -13.08 -1.70 15.45
C ALA A 80 -13.28 -2.52 14.17
N SER A 81 -13.73 -1.86 13.09
CA SER A 81 -13.90 -2.52 11.80
C SER A 81 -13.41 -1.66 10.64
N ALA A 82 -12.73 -2.31 9.70
CA ALA A 82 -12.21 -1.67 8.49
C ALA A 82 -12.55 -2.48 7.23
N SER A 83 -12.79 -1.78 6.13
CA SER A 83 -12.85 -2.34 4.78
C SER A 83 -11.74 -1.71 3.96
N ILE A 84 -10.81 -2.54 3.49
CA ILE A 84 -9.62 -2.12 2.78
C ILE A 84 -9.68 -2.68 1.36
N THR A 85 -9.54 -1.80 0.38
CA THR A 85 -9.56 -2.15 -1.05
C THR A 85 -8.48 -1.37 -1.80
N THR A 86 -8.30 -1.67 -3.08
CA THR A 86 -7.43 -0.95 -4.00
C THR A 86 -8.23 -0.29 -5.10
N GLN A 87 -7.78 0.87 -5.62
CA GLN A 87 -8.46 1.54 -6.72
C GLN A 87 -8.39 0.75 -8.04
N ALA A 88 -7.30 0.01 -8.24
CA ALA A 88 -7.02 -0.71 -9.47
C ALA A 88 -6.07 -1.89 -9.21
N CYS A 89 -6.08 -2.86 -10.11
CA CYS A 89 -5.12 -3.96 -10.15
C CYS A 89 -3.68 -3.44 -10.20
N GLU A 90 -2.75 -4.19 -9.61
CA GLU A 90 -1.32 -3.83 -9.66
C GLU A 90 -0.81 -4.17 -11.05
N LYS A 91 -0.01 -3.30 -11.65
CA LYS A 91 0.65 -3.62 -12.93
C LYS A 91 2.04 -4.14 -12.64
N VAL A 92 2.26 -5.43 -12.85
CA VAL A 92 3.60 -6.03 -12.73
C VAL A 92 4.25 -6.10 -14.12
N TYR A 93 5.34 -5.37 -14.31
CA TYR A 93 6.07 -5.32 -15.57
C TYR A 93 7.21 -6.35 -15.60
N ARG A 94 7.64 -6.70 -16.83
CA ARG A 94 8.82 -7.55 -17.04
C ARG A 94 10.04 -6.93 -16.35
N ALA A 95 10.67 -7.70 -15.46
CA ALA A 95 11.94 -7.34 -14.86
C ALA A 95 13.10 -7.74 -15.79
N ALA A 96 14.05 -6.81 -16.00
CA ALA A 96 15.32 -7.12 -16.67
C ALA A 96 16.33 -7.78 -15.72
N SER A 97 16.22 -7.49 -14.42
CA SER A 97 16.97 -8.06 -13.31
C SER A 97 16.22 -7.77 -12.00
N ASP A 98 16.57 -8.48 -10.91
CA ASP A 98 15.92 -8.38 -9.59
C ASP A 98 14.41 -8.72 -9.60
N ARG A 99 13.74 -8.64 -8.44
CA ARG A 99 12.31 -8.91 -8.27
C ARG A 99 11.60 -7.68 -7.73
N ALA A 100 10.38 -7.46 -8.21
CA ALA A 100 9.44 -6.57 -7.54
C ALA A 100 8.89 -7.27 -6.29
N ALA A 101 8.67 -6.52 -5.20
CA ALA A 101 8.09 -7.07 -3.97
C ALA A 101 6.97 -6.17 -3.44
N THR A 102 5.83 -6.79 -3.12
CA THR A 102 4.78 -6.15 -2.33
C THR A 102 4.62 -6.89 -1.01
N THR A 103 4.43 -6.15 0.08
CA THR A 103 4.23 -6.73 1.41
C THR A 103 2.97 -6.17 2.04
N VAL A 104 2.16 -7.03 2.64
CA VAL A 104 0.94 -6.65 3.34
C VAL A 104 0.98 -7.27 4.73
N SER A 105 0.78 -6.45 5.75
CA SER A 105 0.61 -6.89 7.14
C SER A 105 -0.73 -6.38 7.66
N LEU A 106 -1.54 -7.28 8.19
CA LEU A 106 -2.83 -6.98 8.78
C LEU A 106 -2.81 -7.45 10.24
N ASP A 107 -3.11 -6.55 11.17
CA ASP A 107 -3.25 -6.84 12.59
C ASP A 107 -4.65 -6.43 13.05
N VAL A 108 -5.31 -7.30 13.82
CA VAL A 108 -6.70 -7.14 14.24
C VAL A 108 -6.83 -7.47 15.73
N GLY A 109 -7.14 -6.45 16.52
CA GLY A 109 -7.38 -6.55 17.96
C GLY A 109 -8.64 -7.36 18.28
N ALA A 110 -8.80 -7.70 19.56
CA ALA A 110 -9.89 -8.56 20.02
C ALA A 110 -11.28 -8.05 19.60
N GLY A 111 -12.10 -8.94 19.02
CA GLY A 111 -13.43 -8.59 18.49
C GLY A 111 -13.43 -7.60 17.31
N GLY A 112 -12.26 -7.19 16.82
CA GLY A 112 -12.11 -6.37 15.62
C GLY A 112 -12.42 -7.16 14.34
N ARG A 113 -12.64 -6.45 13.24
CA ARG A 113 -12.96 -7.05 11.93
C ARG A 113 -12.24 -6.32 10.81
N ILE A 114 -11.74 -7.06 9.84
CA ILE A 114 -11.21 -6.50 8.60
C ILE A 114 -11.82 -7.21 7.41
N ALA A 115 -12.37 -6.44 6.46
CA ALA A 115 -12.62 -6.91 5.11
C ALA A 115 -11.43 -6.46 4.26
N TRP A 116 -10.65 -7.44 3.78
CA TRP A 116 -9.51 -7.21 2.90
C TRP A 116 -9.89 -7.65 1.50
N LEU A 117 -10.01 -6.68 0.58
CA LEU A 117 -10.29 -6.90 -0.83
C LEU A 117 -8.97 -6.67 -1.58
N PRO A 118 -8.13 -7.70 -1.71
CA PRO A 118 -6.81 -7.56 -2.29
C PRO A 118 -6.87 -7.04 -3.72
N GLN A 119 -5.78 -6.41 -4.10
CA GLN A 119 -5.44 -6.12 -5.48
C GLN A 119 -5.36 -7.42 -6.27
N GLU A 120 -6.10 -7.54 -7.38
CA GLU A 120 -5.75 -8.54 -8.41
C GLU A 120 -4.41 -8.14 -9.05
N THR A 121 -3.57 -9.13 -9.38
CA THR A 121 -2.26 -8.93 -10.05
C THR A 121 -2.28 -9.47 -11.47
#